data_AF-A0A3C1TM46-F1
#
_entry.id   AF-A0A3C1TM46-F1
#
_cell.length_a   1.000
_cell.length_b   1.000
_cell.length_c   1.000
_cell.angle_alpha   90.00
_cell.angle_beta   90.00
_cell.angle_gamma   90.00
#
_symmetry.space_group_name_H-M   'P 1'
#
loop_
_entity.id
_entity.type
_entity.pdbx_description
1 polymer ?
#
loop_
_entity_poly.entity_id
_entity_poly.type
_entity_poly.pdbx_seq_one_letter_code
_entity_poly.pdbx_strand_id
1 'polypeptide(L)' 'HFFVFDLVNNKIKPVWQSSNLSVPNCAFQIVDVDNDSKNDLVVLEGDYVDSPDCLGKYSAVWKWNGWGFGNEWRSGNIEE' A
#
# COMPACT_ATOMS: atom_id res chain seq x y z
N HIS A 1 -7.70 -2.58 5.40
CA HIS A 1 -8.16 -2.71 4.01
C HIS A 1 -7.67 -1.53 3.19
N PHE A 2 -7.38 -1.75 1.90
CA PHE A 2 -6.94 -0.72 0.97
C PHE A 2 -7.83 -0.74 -0.29
N PHE A 3 -8.24 0.44 -0.76
CA PHE A 3 -9.20 0.59 -1.85
C PHE A 3 -8.69 1.62 -2.85
N VAL A 4 -8.88 1.34 -4.14
CA VAL A 4 -8.54 2.24 -5.24
C VAL A 4 -9.81 2.61 -5.98
N PHE A 5 -10.01 3.90 -6.14
CA PHE A 5 -11.12 4.46 -6.90
C PHE A 5 -10.60 5.38 -8.00
N ASP A 6 -11.37 5.44 -9.09
CA ASP A 6 -11.17 6.38 -10.18
C ASP A 6 -12.33 7.39 -10.22
N LEU A 7 -12.05 8.61 -10.68
CA LEU A 7 -13.03 9.66 -10.86
C LEU A 7 -13.32 9.82 -12.35
N VAL A 8 -14.39 9.18 -12.82
CA VAL A 8 -14.79 9.18 -14.24
C VAL A 8 -16.11 9.89 -14.40
N ASN A 9 -16.15 10.95 -15.22
CA ASN A 9 -17.36 11.74 -15.48
C ASN A 9 -18.05 12.22 -14.20
N ASN A 10 -17.26 12.76 -13.26
CA ASN A 10 -17.73 13.23 -11.96
C ASN A 10 -18.41 12.14 -11.10
N LYS A 11 -18.04 10.86 -11.31
CA LYS A 11 -18.50 9.72 -10.51
C LYS A 11 -17.30 8.91 -10.02
N ILE A 12 -17.33 8.57 -8.73
CA ILE A 12 -16.36 7.66 -8.12
C ILE A 12 -16.68 6.24 -8.56
N LYS A 13 -15.71 5.54 -9.15
CA LYS A 13 -15.82 4.14 -9.58
C LYS A 13 -14.76 3.29 -8.89
N PRO A 14 -15.12 2.14 -8.30
CA PRO A 14 -14.12 1.23 -7.75
C PRO A 14 -13.28 0.63 -8.89
N VAL A 15 -11.96 0.71 -8.76
CA VAL A 15 -11.00 0.05 -9.66
C VAL A 15 -10.55 -1.25 -9.03
N TRP A 16 -10.22 -1.22 -7.74
CA TRP A 16 -9.75 -2.37 -7.00
C TRP A 16 -10.04 -2.25 -5.52
N GLN A 17 -10.26 -3.39 -4.87
CA GLN A 17 -10.55 -3.48 -3.46
C GLN A 17 -9.79 -4.66 -2.86
N SER A 18 -8.96 -4.39 -1.84
CA SER A 18 -8.25 -5.45 -1.15
C SER A 18 -9.21 -6.27 -0.29
N SER A 19 -8.90 -7.57 -0.15
CA SER A 19 -9.34 -8.35 1.02
C SER A 19 -8.69 -7.80 2.31
N ASN A 20 -8.84 -8.52 3.43
CA ASN A 20 -8.09 -8.16 4.62
C ASN A 20 -6.59 -8.27 4.34
N LEU A 21 -5.83 -7.24 4.69
CA LEU A 21 -4.38 -7.25 4.54
C LEU A 21 -3.79 -8.12 5.65
N SER A 22 -2.70 -8.85 5.36
CA SER A 22 -2.00 -9.65 6.36
C SER A 22 -1.41 -8.80 7.49
N VAL A 23 -1.03 -7.55 7.17
CA VAL A 23 -0.55 -6.52 8.10
C VAL A 23 -1.22 -5.18 7.79
N PRO A 24 -1.44 -4.30 8.78
CA PRO A 24 -2.01 -2.97 8.52
C PRO A 24 -1.02 -2.07 7.80
N ASN A 25 -1.52 -1.22 6.88
CA ASN A 25 -0.75 -0.07 6.39
C ASN A 25 -1.01 1.11 7.34
N CYS A 26 0.04 1.61 8.01
CA CYS A 26 -0.02 2.75 8.91
C CYS A 26 0.01 4.09 8.17
N ALA A 27 0.77 4.15 7.08
CA ALA A 27 0.87 5.30 6.19
C ALA A 27 1.23 4.83 4.78
N PHE A 28 1.01 5.69 3.78
CA PHE A 28 1.43 5.42 2.42
C PHE A 28 1.76 6.70 1.66
N GLN A 29 2.58 6.55 0.62
CA GLN A 29 2.87 7.56 -0.39
C GLN A 29 2.79 6.92 -1.78
N ILE A 30 2.47 7.75 -2.77
CA ILE A 30 2.44 7.37 -4.19
C ILE A 30 3.61 8.06 -4.88
N VAL A 31 4.53 7.28 -5.43
CA VAL A 31 5.74 7.77 -6.10
C VAL A 31 6.27 6.71 -7.05
N ASP A 32 6.83 7.12 -8.19
CA ASP A 32 7.57 6.25 -9.10
C ASP A 32 8.98 6.01 -8.53
N VAL A 33 9.21 4.82 -7.95
CA VAL A 33 10.46 4.52 -7.21
C VAL A 33 11.58 4.06 -8.14
N ASP A 34 11.25 3.38 -9.24
CA ASP A 34 12.21 2.82 -10.19
C ASP A 34 12.29 3.57 -11.53
N ASN A 35 11.59 4.71 -11.63
CA ASN A 35 11.61 5.63 -12.76
C ASN A 35 11.08 4.97 -14.05
N ASP A 36 10.05 4.12 -13.93
CA ASP A 36 9.38 3.43 -15.05
C ASP A 36 8.15 4.20 -15.61
N SER A 37 7.93 5.42 -15.11
CA SER A 37 6.77 6.29 -15.40
C SER A 37 5.44 5.77 -14.88
N LYS A 38 5.44 4.77 -13.99
CA LYS A 38 4.25 4.33 -13.26
C LYS A 38 4.42 4.62 -11.77
N ASN A 39 3.31 4.99 -11.15
CA ASN A 39 3.31 5.23 -9.72
C ASN A 39 3.32 3.89 -8.96
N ASP A 40 4.19 3.80 -7.96
CA ASP A 40 4.23 2.73 -6.98
C ASP A 40 3.57 3.18 -5.68
N LEU A 41 3.17 2.21 -4.87
CA LEU A 41 2.68 2.46 -3.51
C LEU A 41 3.78 2.13 -2.51
N VAL A 42 4.33 3.16 -1.87
CA VAL A 42 5.26 3.00 -0.75
C VAL A 42 4.47 3.04 0.54
N VAL A 43 4.52 1.96 1.32
CA VAL A 43 3.73 1.81 2.56
C VAL A 43 4.62 1.64 3.77
N LEU A 44 4.20 2.23 4.89
CA LEU A 44 4.66 1.80 6.22
C LEU A 44 3.68 0.76 6.74
N GLU A 45 4.16 -0.46 6.97
CA GLU A 45 3.37 -1.58 7.47
C GLU A 45 3.63 -1.76 8.98
N GLY A 46 2.58 -2.07 9.74
CA GLY A 46 2.65 -2.33 11.17
C GLY A 46 2.24 -3.74 11.55
N ASP A 47 1.72 -3.90 12.77
CA ASP A 47 1.11 -5.13 13.26
C ASP A 47 -0.27 -4.81 13.85
N TYR A 48 -1.24 -5.70 13.66
CA TYR A 48 -2.58 -5.54 14.24
C TYR A 48 -2.56 -5.61 15.77
N VAL A 49 -1.55 -6.23 16.39
CA VAL A 49 -1.42 -6.28 17.86
C VAL A 49 -1.13 -4.92 18.48
N ASP A 50 -0.63 -3.95 17.70
CA ASP A 50 -0.30 -2.60 18.19
C ASP A 50 -1.54 -1.69 18.28
N SER A 51 -2.72 -2.19 17.89
CA SER A 51 -3.99 -1.44 17.94
C SER A 51 -4.27 -0.88 19.34
N PRO A 52 -4.72 0.39 19.47
CA PRO A 52 -5.22 1.28 18.41
C PRO A 52 -4.13 2.06 17.67
N ASP A 53 -2.90 2.03 18.14
CA ASP A 53 -1.78 2.70 17.48
C ASP A 53 -1.35 1.88 16.25
N CYS A 54 -0.71 2.55 15.29
CA CYS A 54 -0.11 1.86 14.15
C CYS A 54 1.37 2.24 14.08
N LEU A 55 2.19 1.37 14.68
CA LEU A 55 3.63 1.53 14.71
C LEU A 55 4.19 0.95 13.41
N GLY A 56 4.80 1.80 12.59
CA GLY A 56 5.42 1.39 11.33
C GLY A 56 6.67 0.54 11.61
N LYS A 57 6.56 -0.76 11.38
CA LYS A 57 7.62 -1.76 11.60
C LYS A 57 8.36 -2.15 10.33
N TYR A 58 7.76 -1.91 9.16
CA TYR A 58 8.36 -2.23 7.86
C TYR A 58 8.04 -1.14 6.84
N SER A 59 8.97 -0.91 5.92
CA SER A 59 8.71 -0.17 4.69
C SER A 59 8.56 -1.16 3.56
N ALA A 60 7.55 -1.00 2.71
CA ALA A 60 7.35 -1.86 1.54
C ALA A 60 6.98 -1.05 0.30
N VAL A 61 7.36 -1.59 -0.86
CA VAL A 61 7.00 -1.07 -2.18
C VAL A 61 6.06 -2.06 -2.83
N TRP A 62 4.85 -1.60 -3.17
CA TRP A 62 3.87 -2.40 -3.88
C TRP A 62 3.65 -1.83 -5.29
N LYS A 63 3.66 -2.71 -6.30
CA LYS A 63 3.42 -2.34 -7.69
C LYS A 63 2.10 -2.87 -8.21
N TRP A 64 1.48 -2.10 -9.10
CA TRP A 64 0.28 -2.51 -9.80
C TRP A 64 0.62 -3.44 -10.96
N ASN A 65 0.10 -4.66 -10.96
CA ASN A 65 0.40 -5.68 -11.98
C ASN A 65 -0.72 -5.87 -13.02
N GLY A 66 -1.71 -4.98 -13.08
CA GLY A 66 -2.87 -5.09 -13.96
C GLY A 66 -4.10 -5.73 -13.30
N TRP A 67 -3.93 -6.50 -12.23
CA TRP A 67 -5.03 -7.08 -11.45
C TRP A 67 -5.15 -6.49 -10.04
N GLY A 68 -4.01 -6.19 -9.41
CA GLY A 68 -3.95 -5.68 -8.05
C GLY A 68 -2.56 -5.19 -7.70
N PHE A 69 -2.37 -4.83 -6.43
CA PHE A 69 -1.06 -4.54 -5.88
C PHE A 69 -0.38 -5.83 -5.40
N GLY A 70 0.87 -6.03 -5.83
CA GLY A 70 1.78 -7.04 -5.29
C GLY A 70 2.93 -6.37 -4.54
N ASN A 71 3.41 -7.00 -3.46
CA ASN A 71 4.60 -6.54 -2.75
C ASN A 71 5.86 -6.94 -3.55
N GLU A 72 6.62 -5.95 -4.01
CA GLU A 72 7.84 -6.15 -4.79
C GLU A 72 9.09 -6.16 -3.91
N TRP A 73 9.03 -5.41 -2.81
CA TRP A 73 10.12 -5.30 -1.85
C TRP A 73 9.59 -4.92 -0.47
N ARG A 74 10.25 -5.41 0.57
CA ARG A 74 9.99 -5.09 1.96
C ARG A 74 11.30 -5.00 2.72
N SER A 75 11.43 -4.00 3.59
CA SER A 75 12.56 -3.86 4.49
C SER A 75 12.60 -5.00 5.52
N GLY A 76 13.74 -5.12 6.21
CA GLY A 76 13.75 -5.74 7.54
C GLY A 76 12.87 -4.95 8.52
N ASN A 77 12.75 -5.46 9.75
CA ASN A 77 12.11 -4.68 10.79
C ASN A 77 12.91 -3.38 11.01
N ILE A 78 12.25 -2.24 10.99
CA ILE A 78 12.91 -0.92 11.11
C ILE A 78 13.31 -0.64 12.58
N GLU A 79 12.85 -1.46 13.53
CA GLU A 79 13.24 -1.39 14.95
C GLU A 79 14.48 -2.24 15.31
N GLU A 80 15.05 -3.01 14.37
CA GLU A 80 16.31 -3.76 14.54
C GLU A 80 17.54 -2.98 14.04
#